data_AF-A0A257JA24-F1
#
_entry.id   AF-A0A257JA24-F1
#
_cell.length_a   1.000
_cell.length_b   1.000
_cell.length_c   1.000
_cell.angle_alpha   90.00
_cell.angle_beta   90.00
_cell.angle_gamma   90.00
#
_symmetry.space_group_name_H-M   'P 1'
#
loop_
_entity.id
_entity.type
_entity.pdbx_description
1 polymer ?
#
loop_
_entity_poly.entity_id
_entity_poly.type
_entity_poly.pdbx_seq_one_letter_code
_entity_poly.pdbx_strand_id
1 'polypeptide(L)' 'MVPATLPVPAAKATPTIPSILALDLGTTTGWAIRNDRCRILHGTAEFRPTRFEGGGMRYLRFGKWLDQTLEVTGGIDVV' A
#
# COMPACT_ATOMS: atom_id res chain seq x y z
N MET A 1 -14.05 38.86 35.62
CA MET A 1 -12.77 38.64 34.93
C MET A 1 -12.88 37.32 34.20
N VAL A 2 -13.20 37.34 32.90
CA VAL A 2 -13.44 36.14 32.09
C VAL A 2 -12.12 35.73 31.45
N PRO A 3 -11.62 34.49 31.61
CA PRO A 3 -10.39 34.07 30.95
C PRO A 3 -10.66 33.90 29.45
N ALA A 4 -9.93 34.64 28.62
CA ALA A 4 -9.96 34.47 27.18
C ALA A 4 -9.15 33.22 26.81
N THR A 5 -9.84 32.14 26.46
CA THR A 5 -9.21 30.96 25.85
C THR A 5 -8.82 31.32 24.42
N LEU A 6 -7.52 31.48 24.15
CA LEU A 6 -6.99 31.66 22.81
C LEU A 6 -7.20 30.36 22.00
N PRO A 7 -7.71 30.41 20.76
CA PRO A 7 -7.81 29.24 19.92
C PRO A 7 -6.41 28.76 19.56
N VAL A 8 -6.09 27.51 19.94
CA VAL A 8 -4.89 26.82 19.47
C VAL A 8 -5.00 26.73 17.95
N PRO A 9 -4.02 27.23 17.18
CA PRO A 9 -4.08 27.11 15.73
C PRO A 9 -4.14 25.62 15.38
N ALA A 10 -5.20 25.23 14.66
CA ALA A 10 -5.31 23.90 14.09
C ALA A 10 -4.03 23.61 13.32
N ALA A 11 -3.26 22.63 13.77
CA ALA A 11 -2.03 22.21 13.10
C ALA A 11 -2.36 22.01 11.61
N LYS A 12 -1.71 22.79 10.74
CA LYS A 12 -1.81 22.57 9.29
C LYS A 12 -1.46 21.11 9.04
N ALA A 13 -2.39 20.34 8.48
CA ALA A 13 -2.13 18.98 8.06
C ALA A 13 -0.89 19.00 7.15
N THR A 14 0.18 18.34 7.59
CA THR A 14 1.36 18.13 6.77
C THR A 14 0.89 17.49 5.46
N PRO A 15 1.29 17.98 4.28
CA PRO A 15 0.88 17.35 3.04
C PRO A 15 1.40 15.91 3.03
N THR A 16 0.49 14.96 3.23
CA THR A 16 0.81 13.53 3.19
C THR A 16 0.99 13.15 1.73
N ILE A 17 2.21 12.83 1.32
CA ILE A 17 2.45 12.27 -0.01
C ILE A 17 1.87 10.85 0.01
N PRO A 18 0.92 10.49 -0.87
CA PRO A 18 0.35 9.15 -0.87
C PRO A 18 1.39 8.13 -1.31
N SER A 19 1.37 6.98 -0.63
CA SER A 19 2.10 5.81 -1.09
C SER A 19 1.43 5.27 -2.35
N ILE A 20 2.19 5.02 -3.43
CA ILE A 20 1.64 4.49 -4.69
C ILE A 20 2.20 3.10 -4.93
N LEU A 21 1.34 2.14 -5.24
CA LEU A 21 1.72 0.79 -5.69
C LEU A 21 1.47 0.66 -7.20
N ALA A 22 2.52 0.35 -7.95
CA ALA A 22 2.45 -0.01 -9.37
C ALA A 22 2.66 -1.52 -9.56
N LEU A 23 1.89 -2.15 -10.45
CA LEU A 23 1.86 -3.60 -10.67
C LEU A 23 2.01 -3.95 -12.15
N ASP A 24 2.90 -4.89 -12.44
CA ASP A 24 2.98 -5.60 -13.72
C ASP A 24 2.46 -7.03 -13.52
N LEU A 25 1.26 -7.31 -14.02
CA LEU A 25 0.50 -8.50 -13.66
C LEU A 25 0.95 -9.75 -14.42
N GLY A 26 1.19 -10.83 -13.68
CA GLY A 26 1.50 -12.15 -14.24
C GLY A 26 1.49 -13.23 -13.14
N THR A 27 1.94 -14.44 -13.47
CA THR A 27 2.26 -15.45 -12.42
C THR A 27 3.57 -15.15 -11.71
N THR A 28 4.39 -14.26 -12.28
CA THR A 28 5.51 -13.60 -11.61
C THR A 28 5.22 -12.10 -11.75
N THR A 29 4.60 -11.52 -10.74
CA THR A 29 4.13 -10.12 -10.75
C THR A 29 5.28 -9.19 -10.37
N GLY A 30 5.61 -8.23 -11.23
CA GLY A 30 6.49 -7.13 -10.87
C GLY A 30 5.74 -6.10 -10.02
N TRP A 31 6.41 -5.52 -9.03
CA TRP A 31 5.82 -4.46 -8.20
C TRP A 31 6.82 -3.37 -7.85
N ALA A 32 6.31 -2.14 -7.70
CA ALA A 32 7.06 -1.02 -7.17
C ALA A 32 6.17 -0.17 -6.26
N ILE A 33 6.68 0.24 -5.10
CA ILE A 33 5.99 1.10 -4.14
C ILE A 33 6.81 2.36 -3.92
N ARG A 34 6.20 3.52 -4.11
CA ARG A 34 6.72 4.78 -3.60
C ARG A 34 6.08 5.05 -2.24
N ASN A 35 6.85 5.28 -1.19
CA ASN A 35 6.29 5.67 0.11
C ASN A 35 6.11 7.20 0.25
N ASP A 36 5.54 7.61 1.37
CA ASP A 36 5.34 9.01 1.80
C ASP A 36 6.64 9.84 1.86
N ARG A 37 7.79 9.19 2.00
CA ARG A 37 9.14 9.79 1.98
C ARG A 37 9.79 9.79 0.61
N CYS A 38 9.03 9.56 -0.46
CA CYS A 38 9.50 9.48 -1.84
C CYS A 38 10.57 8.40 -2.10
N ARG A 39 10.69 7.39 -1.23
CA ARG A 39 11.54 6.23 -1.47
C ARG A 39 10.79 5.20 -2.30
N ILE A 40 11.47 4.65 -3.30
CA ILE A 40 10.95 3.58 -4.14
C ILE A 40 11.52 2.26 -3.66
N LEU A 41 10.62 1.32 -3.35
CA LEU A 41 10.91 -0.09 -3.16
C LEU A 41 10.35 -0.86 -4.35
N HIS A 42 10.98 -1.96 -4.73
CA HIS A 42 10.50 -2.76 -5.86
C HIS A 42 10.87 -4.23 -5.68
N GLY A 43 10.24 -5.10 -6.45
CA GLY A 43 10.52 -6.52 -6.44
C GLY A 43 9.62 -7.32 -7.36
N THR A 44 9.59 -8.62 -7.11
CA THR A 44 8.68 -9.55 -7.77
C THR A 44 7.92 -10.37 -6.73
N ALA A 45 6.72 -10.81 -7.06
CA ALA A 45 5.90 -11.71 -6.27
C ALA A 45 5.46 -12.90 -7.13
N GLU A 46 5.61 -14.13 -6.63
CA GLU A 46 5.29 -15.34 -7.40
C GLU A 46 3.92 -15.91 -7.03
N PHE A 47 3.05 -16.05 -8.04
CA PHE A 47 1.72 -16.64 -7.96
C PHE A 47 1.55 -17.81 -8.94
N ARG A 48 2.65 -18.52 -9.24
CA ARG A 48 2.62 -19.72 -10.09
C ARG A 48 1.71 -20.79 -9.45
N PRO A 49 0.79 -21.41 -10.21
CA PRO A 49 -0.05 -22.49 -9.68
C PRO A 49 0.77 -23.72 -9.32
N THR A 50 0.40 -24.40 -8.24
CA THR A 50 0.94 -25.73 -7.92
C THR A 50 -0.05 -26.82 -8.36
N ARG A 51 0.41 -28.08 -8.49
CA ARG A 51 -0.42 -29.20 -8.95
C ARG A 51 -1.64 -29.51 -8.06
N PHE A 52 -1.63 -29.02 -6.82
CA PHE A 52 -2.68 -29.25 -5.83
C PHE A 52 -3.57 -28.02 -5.61
N GLU A 53 -3.48 -27.02 -6.48
CA GLU A 53 -4.25 -25.79 -6.37
C GLU A 53 -5.38 -25.76 -7.39
N GLY A 54 -6.58 -25.39 -6.93
CA GLY A 54 -7.66 -25.00 -7.82
C GLY A 54 -7.27 -23.76 -8.62
N GLY A 55 -7.79 -23.62 -9.85
CA GLY A 55 -7.42 -22.53 -10.77
C GLY A 55 -7.58 -21.11 -10.20
N GLY A 56 -8.44 -20.95 -9.18
CA GLY A 56 -8.68 -19.69 -8.47
C GLY A 56 -7.65 -19.33 -7.37
N MET A 57 -6.87 -20.29 -6.86
CA MET A 57 -6.04 -20.10 -5.66
C MET A 57 -4.96 -19.03 -5.83
N ARG A 58 -4.42 -18.86 -7.05
CA ARG A 58 -3.45 -17.79 -7.35
C ARG A 58 -4.02 -16.39 -7.08
N TYR A 59 -5.32 -16.19 -7.34
CA TYR A 59 -5.98 -14.90 -7.12
C TYR A 59 -6.22 -14.64 -5.64
N LEU A 60 -6.51 -15.69 -4.86
CA LEU A 60 -6.61 -15.57 -3.40
C LEU A 60 -5.26 -15.23 -2.76
N ARG A 61 -4.17 -15.86 -3.24
CA ARG A 61 -2.81 -15.49 -2.79
C ARG A 61 -2.46 -14.06 -3.18
N PHE A 62 -2.80 -13.64 -4.39
CA PHE A 62 -2.60 -12.26 -4.84
C PHE A 62 -3.36 -11.26 -3.98
N GLY A 63 -4.64 -11.51 -3.69
CA GLY A 63 -5.44 -10.67 -2.78
C GLY A 63 -4.84 -10.60 -1.38
N LYS A 64 -4.49 -11.74 -0.79
CA LYS A 64 -3.81 -11.79 0.51
C LYS A 64 -2.50 -11.02 0.52
N TRP A 65 -1.73 -11.08 -0.57
CA TRP A 65 -0.49 -10.32 -0.71
C TRP A 65 -0.74 -8.81 -0.77
N LEU A 66 -1.80 -8.35 -1.43
CA LEU A 66 -2.20 -6.94 -1.41
C LEU A 66 -2.59 -6.49 0.00
N ASP A 67 -3.35 -7.30 0.75
CA ASP A 67 -3.75 -6.98 2.13
C ASP A 67 -2.51 -6.82 3.04
N GLN A 68 -1.56 -7.75 2.94
CA GLN A 68 -0.30 -7.66 3.69
C GLN A 68 0.53 -6.44 3.28
N THR A 69 0.53 -6.10 2.00
CA THR A 69 1.23 -4.91 1.50
C THR A 69 0.61 -3.64 2.08
N LEU A 70 -0.72 -3.55 2.09
CA LEU A 70 -1.47 -2.43 2.68
C LEU A 70 -1.20 -2.27 4.18
N GLU A 71 -1.15 -3.38 4.93
CA GLU A 71 -0.85 -3.38 6.36
C GLU A 71 0.56 -2.87 6.64
N VAL A 72 1.55 -3.32 5.86
CA VAL A 72 2.96 -2.92 6.05
C VAL A 72 3.23 -1.47 5.65
N THR A 73 2.55 -0.95 4.62
CA THR A 73 2.74 0.44 4.19
C THR A 73 1.88 1.45 4.95
N GLY A 74 0.92 1.01 5.75
CA GLY A 74 0.00 1.88 6.49
C GLY A 74 -1.00 2.62 5.57
N GLY A 75 -1.21 2.12 4.35
CA GLY A 75 -1.96 2.78 3.29
C GLY A 75 -1.22 2.73 1.95
N ILE A 76 -1.92 2.34 0.90
CA ILE A 76 -1.46 2.43 -0.49
C ILE A 76 -2.61 2.96 -1.34
N ASP A 77 -2.30 3.93 -2.18
CA ASP A 77 -3.19 4.46 -3.20
C ASP A 77 -2.95 3.72 -4.51
N VAL A 78 -4.01 3.63 -5.31
CA VAL A 78 -3.99 3.01 -6.63
C VAL A 78 -3.93 4.10 -7.68
N VAL A 79 -3.08 3.93 -8.69
CA VAL A 79 -2.98 4.83 -9.85
C VAL A 79 -3.20 4.04 -11.13
#